data_AF-A0A2V9YZ97-F1
#
_entry.id   AF-A0A2V9YZ97-F1
#
_cell.length_a   1.000
_cell.length_b   1.000
_cell.length_c   1.000
_cell.angle_alpha   90.00
_cell.angle_beta   90.00
_cell.angle_gamma   90.00
#
_symmetry.space_group_name_H-M   'P 1'
#
loop_
_entity.id
_entity.type
_entity.pdbx_description
1 polymer ?
#
loop_
_entity_poly.entity_id
_entity_poly.type
_entity_poly.pdbx_seq_one_letter_code
_entity_poly.pdbx_strand_id
1 'polypeptide(L)'
;MSNFVPSRGSWENGWCAGGDVRNGDCASSGGTPSQAGLPVFTSPCLACVGNLGRNTFVGPGLWQADMTLAKAFKFTERVNLRFEAQGFNVFNRANFLIATAGGSGNNEVRSGNFGQAGGTLNARNLQFGLKLTF
;
A
#
# COMPACT_ATOMS: atom_id res chain seq x y z
N MET A 1 8.13 -25.17 6.18
CA MET A 1 7.34 -24.01 6.68
C MET A 1 6.82 -23.29 5.45
N SER A 2 5.49 -23.27 5.25
CA SER A 2 4.90 -22.42 4.22
C SER A 2 5.21 -20.97 4.57
N ASN A 3 5.89 -20.24 3.69
CA ASN A 3 6.13 -18.81 3.90
C ASN A 3 4.78 -18.10 3.92
N PHE A 4 4.57 -17.25 4.92
CA PHE A 4 3.42 -16.35 4.95
C PHE A 4 3.55 -15.38 3.78
N VAL A 5 2.67 -15.50 2.79
CA VAL A 5 2.64 -14.62 1.60
C VAL A 5 1.30 -13.89 1.58
N PRO A 6 1.22 -12.69 2.15
CA PRO A 6 -0.04 -11.99 2.26
C PRO A 6 -0.53 -11.49 0.90
N SER A 7 -1.80 -11.78 0.60
CA SER A 7 -2.46 -11.29 -0.62
C SER A 7 -2.72 -9.78 -0.52
N ARG A 8 -2.94 -9.12 -1.67
CA ARG A 8 -3.32 -7.70 -1.73
C ARG A 8 -4.57 -7.38 -0.89
N GLY A 9 -5.58 -8.25 -0.91
CA GLY A 9 -6.82 -8.05 -0.13
C GLY A 9 -6.60 -8.15 1.38
N SER A 10 -5.52 -8.79 1.81
CA SER A 10 -5.16 -8.92 3.23
C SER A 10 -4.46 -7.69 3.76
N TRP A 11 -3.77 -6.94 2.89
CA TRP A 11 -3.26 -5.60 3.23
C TRP A 11 -4.36 -4.55 3.30
N GLU A 12 -5.44 -4.74 2.54
CA GLU A 12 -6.60 -3.84 2.54
C GLU A 12 -7.48 -4.00 3.78
N ASN A 13 -7.76 -5.24 4.16
CA ASN A 13 -8.74 -5.56 5.22
C ASN A 13 -8.08 -5.96 6.56
N GLY A 14 -6.76 -6.02 6.62
CA GLY A 14 -6.03 -6.57 7.75
C GLY A 14 -5.93 -8.08 7.72
N TRP A 15 -5.06 -8.64 8.57
CA TRP A 15 -4.82 -10.09 8.60
C TRP A 15 -5.76 -10.80 9.57
N CYS A 16 -6.29 -10.08 10.55
CA CYS A 16 -7.25 -10.56 11.54
C CYS A 16 -8.29 -9.47 11.87
N ALA A 17 -9.34 -9.32 11.06
CA ALA A 17 -10.35 -8.29 11.31
C ALA A 17 -11.12 -8.60 12.61
N GLY A 18 -10.88 -7.78 13.65
CA GLY A 18 -11.57 -7.88 14.94
C GLY A 18 -11.02 -8.91 15.93
N GLY A 19 -9.90 -9.58 15.64
CA GLY A 19 -9.35 -10.65 16.50
C GLY A 19 -7.87 -10.49 16.86
N ASP A 20 -7.48 -11.04 18.02
CA ASP A 20 -6.10 -11.10 18.53
C ASP A 20 -5.29 -12.23 17.85
N VAL A 21 -4.06 -11.98 17.38
CA VAL A 21 -3.25 -12.99 16.64
C VAL A 21 -2.42 -13.92 17.56
N ARG A 22 -2.71 -13.93 18.87
CA ARG A 22 -1.85 -14.59 19.89
C ARG A 22 -1.80 -16.12 19.81
N ASN A 23 -2.78 -16.74 19.16
CA ASN A 23 -2.86 -18.20 19.00
C ASN A 23 -2.78 -18.65 17.54
N GLY A 24 -2.44 -17.77 16.60
CA GLY A 24 -2.46 -18.09 15.16
C GLY A 24 -3.86 -18.17 14.54
N ASP A 25 -4.90 -18.16 15.37
CA ASP A 25 -6.30 -18.08 14.94
C ASP A 25 -6.79 -16.64 15.07
N CYS A 26 -7.19 -16.00 13.97
CA CYS A 26 -7.89 -14.70 14.00
C CYS A 26 -9.33 -14.80 14.54
N ALA A 27 -9.62 -15.82 15.36
CA ALA A 27 -10.96 -16.20 15.73
C ALA A 27 -11.39 -15.51 17.03
N SER A 28 -11.92 -14.29 16.89
CA SER A 28 -12.94 -13.79 17.82
C SER A 28 -13.73 -12.67 17.16
N SER A 29 -15.03 -12.90 16.96
CA SER A 29 -16.07 -11.96 16.52
C SER A 29 -15.99 -11.40 15.09
N GLY A 30 -16.63 -12.09 14.13
CA GLY A 30 -17.23 -11.40 12.97
C GLY A 30 -16.66 -11.71 11.59
N GLY A 31 -16.54 -13.00 11.22
CA GLY A 31 -16.87 -13.44 9.85
C GLY A 31 -15.98 -13.05 8.67
N THR A 32 -14.77 -12.54 8.85
CA THR A 32 -13.79 -12.46 7.74
C THR A 32 -12.78 -13.62 7.84
N PRO A 33 -12.33 -14.19 6.70
CA PRO A 33 -11.44 -15.34 6.75
C PRO A 33 -10.10 -14.95 7.35
N SER A 34 -9.75 -15.56 8.48
CA SER A 34 -8.40 -15.59 9.03
C SER A 34 -7.43 -15.99 7.93
N GLN A 35 -6.34 -15.25 7.76
CA GLN A 35 -5.38 -15.58 6.71
C GLN A 35 -4.67 -16.91 7.03
N ALA A 36 -4.81 -17.90 6.14
CA ALA A 36 -4.14 -19.19 6.30
C ALA A 36 -2.62 -19.03 6.29
N GLY A 37 -1.93 -19.63 7.26
CA GLY A 37 -0.47 -19.66 7.32
C GLY A 37 0.19 -18.47 8.03
N LEU A 38 -0.55 -17.69 8.81
CA LEU A 38 0.04 -16.71 9.74
C LEU A 38 0.93 -17.41 10.78
N PRO A 39 2.13 -16.89 11.10
CA PRO A 39 2.90 -17.39 12.22
C PRO A 39 2.19 -17.08 13.54
N VAL A 40 2.22 -18.03 14.47
CA VAL A 40 1.73 -17.80 15.83
C VAL A 40 2.67 -16.82 16.53
N PHE A 41 2.12 -15.72 17.05
CA PHE A 41 2.90 -14.77 17.83
C PHE A 41 2.70 -14.99 19.32
N THR A 42 3.78 -15.20 20.05
CA THR A 42 3.77 -15.27 21.52
C THR A 42 4.66 -14.18 22.11
N SER A 43 4.36 -13.75 23.33
CA SER A 43 5.28 -12.89 24.06
C SER A 43 6.60 -13.63 24.25
N PRO A 44 7.77 -13.04 23.93
CA PRO A 44 9.05 -13.65 24.26
C PRO A 44 9.20 -13.73 25.79
N CYS A 45 9.99 -14.69 26.27
CA CYS A 45 10.42 -14.71 27.67
C CYS A 45 11.27 -13.49 28.01
N LEU A 46 11.32 -13.10 29.29
CA LEU A 46 12.18 -12.02 29.78
C LEU A 46 13.63 -12.24 29.31
N ALA A 47 14.20 -11.23 28.64
CA ALA A 47 15.54 -11.27 28.02
C ALA A 47 15.74 -12.28 26.88
N CYS A 48 14.67 -12.85 26.31
CA CYS A 48 14.75 -13.74 25.15
C CYS A 48 14.57 -12.98 23.83
N VAL A 49 15.38 -13.33 22.82
CA VAL A 49 15.20 -12.86 21.44
C VAL A 49 14.17 -13.76 20.75
N GLY A 50 13.21 -13.15 20.03
CA GLY A 50 12.23 -13.89 19.24
C GLY A 50 12.88 -14.62 18.05
N ASN A 51 12.18 -15.61 17.50
CA ASN A 51 12.63 -16.37 16.32
C ASN A 51 12.12 -15.79 14.98
N LEU A 52 11.37 -14.69 15.03
CA LEU A 52 10.86 -14.04 13.83
C LEU A 52 11.96 -13.21 13.17
N GLY A 53 12.21 -13.48 11.88
CA GLY A 53 13.19 -12.72 11.10
C GLY A 53 12.80 -11.24 10.93
N ARG A 54 13.80 -10.39 10.80
CA ARG A 54 13.60 -8.99 10.37
C ARG A 54 12.97 -8.98 8.97
N ASN A 55 12.01 -8.09 8.73
CA ASN A 55 11.30 -7.95 7.45
C ASN A 55 10.54 -9.21 7.00
N THR A 56 10.07 -10.04 7.94
CA THR A 56 9.24 -11.23 7.61
C THR A 56 7.94 -10.84 6.89
N PHE A 57 7.40 -9.66 7.20
CA PHE A 57 6.20 -9.12 6.54
C PHE A 57 6.59 -8.17 5.41
N VAL A 58 6.51 -8.67 4.18
CA VAL A 58 6.77 -7.88 2.97
C VAL A 58 5.44 -7.52 2.33
N GLY A 59 5.24 -6.22 2.09
CA GLY A 59 4.03 -5.74 1.45
C GLY A 59 3.95 -6.02 -0.05
N PRO A 60 2.78 -5.77 -0.65
CA PRO A 60 2.60 -6.00 -2.06
C PRO A 60 3.47 -5.02 -2.85
N GLY A 61 3.98 -5.47 -3.99
CA GLY A 61 4.83 -4.64 -4.84
C GLY A 61 4.15 -3.33 -5.26
N LEU A 62 4.92 -2.25 -5.24
CA LEU A 62 4.52 -0.95 -5.76
C LEU A 62 4.47 -1.02 -7.28
N TRP A 63 3.38 -0.53 -7.86
CA TRP A 63 3.27 -0.39 -9.31
C TRP A 63 2.47 0.86 -9.65
N GLN A 64 3.06 1.71 -10.47
CA GLN A 64 2.44 2.92 -11.00
C GLN A 64 2.93 3.13 -12.43
N ALA A 65 2.06 3.72 -13.24
CA ALA A 65 2.41 4.17 -14.58
C ALA A 65 2.07 5.66 -14.67
N ASP A 66 3.06 6.45 -15.05
CA ASP A 66 2.94 7.89 -15.21
C ASP A 66 3.14 8.23 -16.69
N MET A 67 2.37 9.17 -17.21
CA MET A 67 2.35 9.53 -18.62
C MET A 67 2.25 11.03 -18.80
N THR A 68 3.02 11.56 -19.75
CA THR A 68 2.90 12.95 -20.19
C THR A 68 2.65 13.00 -21.69
N LEU A 69 1.63 13.74 -22.10
CA LEU A 69 1.32 14.04 -23.49
C LEU A 69 1.49 15.54 -23.73
N ALA A 70 2.40 15.91 -24.62
CA ALA A 70 2.64 17.30 -24.99
C ALA A 70 2.42 17.51 -26.49
N LYS A 71 1.76 18.60 -26.86
CA LYS A 71 1.56 19.01 -28.25
C LYS A 71 1.75 20.50 -28.42
N ALA A 72 2.54 20.88 -29.42
CA ALA A 72 2.69 22.26 -29.86
C ALA A 72 1.77 22.53 -31.06
N PHE A 73 0.90 23.53 -30.92
CA PHE A 73 0.07 24.09 -31.98
C PHE A 73 0.74 25.37 -32.48
N LYS A 74 1.07 25.40 -33.77
CA LYS A 74 1.54 26.63 -34.44
C LYS A 74 0.34 27.30 -35.09
N PHE A 75 -0.06 28.47 -34.58
CA PHE A 75 -1.16 29.22 -35.17
C PHE A 75 -0.64 30.18 -36.25
N THR A 76 0.44 30.89 -35.96
CA THR A 76 1.14 31.77 -36.90
C THR A 76 2.65 31.62 -36.74
N GLU A 77 3.44 32.38 -37.52
CA GLU A 77 4.90 32.38 -37.42
C GLU A 77 5.41 32.88 -36.06
N ARG A 78 4.63 33.73 -35.38
CA ARG A 78 4.98 34.32 -34.08
C ARG A 78 4.22 33.67 -32.91
N VAL A 79 2.96 33.28 -33.14
CA VAL A 79 2.09 32.73 -32.09
C VAL A 79 2.14 31.20 -32.05
N ASN A 80 2.66 30.67 -30.95
CA ASN A 80 2.73 29.24 -30.67
C ASN A 80 2.05 28.92 -29.34
N LEU A 81 1.28 27.83 -29.30
CA LEU A 81 0.65 27.30 -28.09
C LEU A 81 1.19 25.91 -27.79
N ARG A 82 1.67 25.69 -26.57
CA ARG A 82 2.01 24.36 -26.07
C ARG A 82 0.95 23.92 -25.08
N PHE A 83 0.37 22.77 -25.36
CA PHE A 83 -0.51 22.04 -24.44
C PHE A 83 0.24 20.85 -23.88
N GLU A 84 0.12 20.64 -22.58
CA GLU A 84 0.70 19.51 -21.87
C GLU A 84 -0.34 18.91 -20.93
N ALA A 85 -0.50 17.59 -20.98
CA ALA A 85 -1.31 16.81 -20.06
C ALA A 85 -0.40 15.81 -19.35
N GLN A 86 -0.32 15.90 -18.03
CA GLN A 86 0.43 14.99 -17.17
C GLN A 86 -0.56 14.13 -16.39
N GLY A 87 -0.35 12.82 -16.39
CA GLY A 87 -1.12 11.88 -15.60
C GLY A 87 -0.20 11.02 -14.73
N PHE A 88 -0.40 11.12 -13.42
CA PHE A 88 0.25 10.26 -12.42
C PHE A 88 -0.68 9.14 -12.03
N ASN A 89 -0.16 7.92 -11.86
CA ASN A 89 -0.94 6.72 -11.57
C ASN A 89 -2.13 6.56 -12.54
N VAL A 90 -1.86 6.52 -13.85
CA VAL A 90 -2.89 6.56 -14.91
C VAL A 90 -3.91 5.43 -14.80
N PHE A 91 -3.47 4.25 -14.36
CA PHE A 91 -4.34 3.09 -14.12
C PHE A 91 -5.08 3.12 -12.77
N ASN A 92 -4.87 4.16 -11.96
CA ASN A 92 -5.48 4.34 -10.64
C ASN A 92 -5.31 3.13 -9.71
N ARG A 93 -4.13 2.51 -9.72
CA ARG A 93 -3.84 1.37 -8.83
C ARG A 93 -3.58 1.89 -7.43
N ALA A 94 -4.28 1.37 -6.43
CA ALA A 94 -3.98 1.68 -5.04
C ALA A 94 -2.62 1.07 -4.64
N ASN A 95 -1.67 1.90 -4.24
CA ASN A 95 -0.38 1.46 -3.73
C ASN A 95 -0.39 1.63 -2.21
N PHE A 96 -0.30 0.54 -1.45
CA PHE A 96 -0.46 0.59 0.00
C PHE A 96 0.79 1.15 0.68
N LEU A 97 0.59 2.01 1.68
CA LEU A 97 1.62 2.43 2.62
C LEU A 97 1.80 1.31 3.65
N ILE A 98 2.99 0.71 3.65
CA ILE A 98 3.35 -0.38 4.56
C ILE A 98 3.85 0.24 5.88
N ALA A 99 3.86 -0.58 6.92
CA ALA A 99 4.29 -0.24 8.27
C ALA A 99 5.82 -0.01 8.37
N THR A 100 6.33 1.04 7.74
CA THR A 100 7.65 1.62 8.00
C THR A 100 7.58 2.63 9.15
N ALA A 101 8.71 2.97 9.79
CA ALA A 101 8.74 4.04 10.78
C ALA A 101 8.13 5.33 10.20
N GLY A 102 7.02 5.80 10.75
CA GLY A 102 6.26 6.95 10.25
C GLY A 102 5.23 6.65 9.15
N GLY A 103 5.17 5.43 8.62
CA GLY A 103 4.06 4.93 7.80
C GLY A 103 3.02 4.31 8.72
N SER A 104 1.75 4.72 8.59
CA SER A 104 0.61 4.36 9.44
C SER A 104 0.26 2.86 9.53
N GLY A 105 1.18 1.94 9.24
CA GLY A 105 0.89 0.52 9.27
C GLY A 105 0.68 -0.02 10.68
N ASN A 106 -0.29 -0.93 10.78
CA ASN A 106 -0.78 -1.46 12.03
C ASN A 106 0.05 -2.68 12.48
N ASN A 107 1.13 -2.43 13.23
CA ASN A 107 2.06 -3.46 13.69
C ASN A 107 1.76 -4.02 15.09
N GLU A 108 0.73 -3.52 15.76
CA GLU A 108 0.36 -4.02 17.08
C GLU A 108 -0.42 -5.32 16.96
N VAL A 109 0.19 -6.44 17.38
CA VAL A 109 -0.38 -7.80 17.32
C VAL A 109 -1.70 -7.95 18.10
N ARG A 110 -1.97 -7.03 19.03
CA ARG A 110 -3.20 -6.96 19.85
C ARG A 110 -4.27 -6.04 19.26
N SER A 111 -3.98 -5.39 18.13
CA SER A 111 -4.91 -4.50 17.47
C SER A 111 -5.73 -5.27 16.44
N GLY A 112 -7.03 -5.02 16.38
CA GLY A 112 -7.89 -5.57 15.32
C GLY A 112 -7.55 -5.08 13.91
N ASN A 113 -6.67 -4.08 13.80
CA ASN A 113 -6.15 -3.60 12.52
C ASN A 113 -4.82 -4.27 12.14
N PHE A 114 -4.31 -5.21 12.93
CA PHE A 114 -2.99 -5.80 12.71
C PHE A 114 -2.79 -6.30 11.27
N GLY A 115 -1.67 -5.90 10.66
CA GLY A 115 -1.32 -6.26 9.28
C GLY A 115 -2.07 -5.46 8.21
N GLN A 116 -3.00 -4.58 8.58
CA GLN A 116 -3.67 -3.68 7.65
C GLN A 116 -2.75 -2.51 7.27
N ALA A 117 -2.75 -2.15 5.99
CA ALA A 117 -2.11 -0.94 5.50
C ALA A 117 -2.82 0.29 6.08
N GLY A 118 -2.05 1.23 6.62
CA GLY A 118 -2.60 2.45 7.23
C GLY A 118 -3.02 3.53 6.24
N GLY A 119 -2.89 3.27 4.95
CA GLY A 119 -3.21 4.21 3.90
C GLY A 119 -2.67 3.75 2.55
N THR A 120 -2.84 4.62 1.56
CA THR A 120 -2.31 4.44 0.20
C THR A 120 -1.48 5.64 -0.21
N LEU A 121 -0.51 5.41 -1.10
CA LEU A 121 0.10 6.49 -1.88
C LEU A 121 -0.96 7.18 -2.76
N ASN A 122 -0.55 8.25 -3.43
CA ASN A 122 -1.42 9.10 -4.22
C ASN A 122 -2.25 8.31 -5.24
N ALA A 123 -3.55 8.60 -5.25
CA ALA A 123 -4.45 8.17 -6.31
C ALA A 123 -4.11 8.86 -7.64
N ARG A 124 -4.84 8.51 -8.70
CA ARG A 124 -4.64 9.13 -10.01
C ARG A 124 -4.76 10.66 -9.94
N ASN A 125 -3.75 11.34 -10.45
CA ASN A 125 -3.73 12.81 -10.53
C ASN A 125 -3.49 13.22 -11.98
N LEU A 126 -4.36 14.09 -12.52
CA LEU A 126 -4.26 14.61 -13.87
C LEU A 126 -4.04 16.12 -13.81
N GLN A 127 -3.03 16.61 -14.50
CA GLN A 127 -2.66 18.02 -14.55
C GLN A 127 -2.58 18.47 -16.00
N PHE A 128 -3.03 19.70 -16.26
CA PHE A 128 -3.04 20.29 -17.58
C PHE A 128 -2.31 21.63 -17.55
N GLY A 129 -1.43 21.83 -18.53
CA GLY A 129 -0.65 23.04 -18.71
C GLY A 129 -0.86 23.63 -20.09
N LEU A 130 -0.99 24.96 -20.14
CA LEU A 130 -1.04 25.73 -21.37
C LEU A 130 0.03 26.83 -21.32
N LYS A 131 0.85 26.90 -22.37
CA LYS A 131 1.84 27.96 -22.54
C LYS A 131 1.67 28.63 -23.89
N LEU A 132 1.37 29.92 -23.88
CA LEU A 132 1.33 30.77 -25.07
C LEU A 132 2.65 31.53 -25.20
N THR A 133 3.20 31.57 -26.41
CA THR A 133 4.39 32.36 -26.76
C THR A 133 4.09 33.13 -28.04
N PHE A 134 4.51 34.40 -28.09
CA PHE A 134 4.24 35.35 -29.16
C PHE A 134 5.51 36.13 -29.54
#